data_AF-A0A914U7T4-F1
#
_entry.id   AF-A0A914U7T4-F1
#
_cell.length_a   1.000
_cell.length_b   1.000
_cell.length_c   1.000
_cell.angle_alpha   90.00
_cell.angle_beta   90.00
_cell.angle_gamma   90.00
#
_symmetry.space_group_name_H-M   'P 1'
#
loop_
_entity.id
_entity.type
_entity.pdbx_description
1 polymer ?
#
loop_
_entity_poly.entity_id
_entity_poly.type
_entity_poly.pdbx_seq_one_letter_code
_entity_poly.pdbx_strand_id
1 'polypeptide(L)'
;MEKLSKILYNDKFIELYNDKLVIKTYYFPIGTNKIISIKNIRCIYFKNQVDTILSTKGWGMAITVWWGCDMKRQFPSTKTNFYNVALDCGTFIKQGFTVVDVHKFLKALRPLTNAPMENRFPNAFEKRDKLVEVEKEVSEEKINKNDENFKSMKDVLDICEPPPSYDKAVGSSSKNIFS
;
A
#
# COMPACT_ATOMS: atom_id res chain seq x y z
N MET A 1 29.78 25.47 22.66
CA MET A 1 30.17 24.42 21.69
C MET A 1 28.93 23.59 21.38
N GLU A 2 28.46 23.60 20.12
CA GLU A 2 27.45 22.63 19.69
C GLU A 2 28.04 21.24 19.79
N LYS A 3 27.47 20.40 20.65
CA LYS A 3 27.83 18.99 20.75
C LYS A 3 27.41 18.34 19.43
N LEU A 4 28.36 17.82 18.64
CA LEU A 4 28.05 17.06 17.43
C LEU A 4 27.04 15.96 17.79
N SER A 5 25.84 16.09 17.25
CA SER A 5 24.74 15.17 17.54
C SER A 5 25.03 13.84 16.84
N LYS A 6 25.23 12.78 17.63
CA LYS A 6 25.48 11.44 17.12
C LYS A 6 24.22 10.90 16.43
N ILE A 7 24.37 10.37 15.23
CA ILE A 7 23.31 9.66 14.52
C ILE A 7 23.15 8.27 15.16
N LEU A 8 21.93 7.96 15.59
CA LEU A 8 21.56 6.69 16.22
C LEU A 8 20.88 5.73 15.23
N TYR A 9 20.16 6.28 14.26
CA TYR A 9 19.53 5.53 13.18
C TYR A 9 19.52 6.40 11.92
N ASN A 10 19.81 5.78 10.77
CA ASN A 10 19.80 6.45 9.47
C ASN A 10 19.12 5.54 8.45
N ASP A 11 18.23 6.14 7.67
CA ASP A 11 17.58 5.57 6.51
C ASP A 11 17.51 6.66 5.43
N LYS A 12 17.15 6.27 4.21
CA LYS A 12 17.04 7.14 3.05
C LYS A 12 16.13 8.34 3.29
N PHE A 13 15.07 8.17 4.09
CA PHE A 13 14.07 9.20 4.33
C PHE A 13 14.07 9.75 5.76
N ILE A 14 14.91 9.23 6.66
CA ILE A 14 14.92 9.65 8.07
C ILE A 14 16.30 9.55 8.70
N GLU A 15 16.59 10.48 9.61
CA GLU A 15 17.76 10.47 10.48
C GLU A 15 17.34 10.73 11.92
N LEU A 16 17.72 9.83 12.83
CA LEU A 16 17.49 9.97 14.25
C LEU A 16 18.79 10.35 14.96
N TYR A 17 18.72 11.43 15.72
CA TYR A 17 19.76 11.92 16.61
C TYR A 17 19.29 11.81 18.06
N ASN A 18 20.17 12.13 19.01
CA ASN A 18 19.85 12.10 20.45
C ASN A 18 18.73 13.08 20.85
N ASP A 19 18.60 14.20 20.14
CA ASP A 19 17.74 15.34 20.51
C ASP A 19 16.67 15.66 19.46
N LYS A 20 16.84 15.17 18.24
CA LYS A 20 15.94 15.41 17.11
C LYS A 20 15.78 14.21 16.20
N LEU A 21 14.62 14.14 15.55
CA LEU A 21 14.34 13.30 14.40
C LEU A 21 14.19 14.21 13.17
N VAL A 22 14.85 13.84 12.08
CA VAL A 22 14.77 14.52 10.79
C VAL A 22 14.04 13.61 9.82
N ILE A 23 12.93 14.08 9.26
CA ILE A 23 12.24 13.44 8.14
C ILE A 23 12.64 14.18 6.87
N LYS A 24 13.33 13.47 5.98
CA LYS A 24 13.88 14.02 4.74
C LYS A 24 12.77 14.19 3.71
N THR A 25 12.84 15.27 2.93
CA THR A 25 11.88 15.51 1.83
C THR A 25 10.42 15.47 2.30
N TYR A 26 10.14 16.06 3.46
CA TYR A 26 8.82 15.99 4.08
C TYR A 26 7.78 16.86 3.38
N TYR A 27 8.18 18.06 2.95
CA TYR A 27 7.31 18.97 2.20
C TYR A 27 7.68 18.92 0.71
N PHE A 28 7.21 17.88 0.02
CA PHE A 28 7.32 17.79 -1.44
C PHE A 28 6.30 18.73 -2.14
N PRO A 29 6.63 19.38 -3.28
CA PRO A 29 7.82 19.24 -4.14
C PRO A 29 9.05 20.04 -3.71
N ILE A 30 8.92 20.95 -2.74
CA ILE A 30 10.00 21.84 -2.29
C ILE A 30 11.16 21.02 -1.69
N GLY A 31 10.87 19.83 -1.14
CA GLY A 31 11.85 18.87 -0.67
C GLY A 31 12.47 19.23 0.68
N THR A 32 11.87 20.17 1.42
CA THR A 32 12.37 20.57 2.74
C THR A 32 12.16 19.49 3.78
N ASN A 33 13.11 19.39 4.70
CA ASN A 33 13.09 18.43 5.79
C ASN A 33 12.20 18.92 6.93
N LYS A 34 11.57 17.97 7.62
CA LYS A 34 10.88 18.24 8.88
C LYS A 34 11.77 17.81 10.05
N ILE A 35 12.07 18.75 10.94
CA ILE A 35 12.82 18.47 12.16
C ILE A 35 11.84 18.43 13.33
N ILE A 36 11.88 17.35 14.11
CA ILE A 36 11.04 17.11 15.27
C ILE A 36 11.96 16.93 16.47
N SER A 37 11.79 17.75 17.51
CA SER A 37 12.51 17.52 18.77
C SER A 37 11.95 16.29 19.45
N ILE A 38 12.83 15.41 19.95
CA ILE A 38 12.40 14.18 20.64
C ILE A 38 11.53 14.49 21.86
N LYS A 39 11.78 15.63 22.53
CA LYS A 39 11.00 16.10 23.68
C LYS A 39 9.53 16.39 23.35
N ASN A 40 9.24 16.68 22.08
CA ASN A 40 7.89 17.01 21.65
C ASN A 40 7.08 15.76 21.29
N ILE A 41 7.72 14.60 21.14
CA ILE A 41 7.04 13.35 20.80
C ILE A 41 6.24 12.89 22.01
N ARG A 42 4.91 12.84 21.86
CA ARG A 42 3.96 12.41 22.88
C ARG A 42 3.50 10.97 22.71
N CYS A 43 3.38 10.50 21.47
CA CYS A 43 3.01 9.12 21.15
C CYS A 43 3.58 8.73 19.79
N ILE A 44 3.93 7.46 19.64
CA ILE A 44 4.48 6.88 18.42
C ILE A 44 3.57 5.74 17.97
N TYR A 45 2.95 5.89 16.82
CA TYR A 45 2.13 4.85 16.20
C TYR A 45 2.93 4.19 15.09
N PHE A 46 2.87 2.86 14.96
CA PHE A 46 3.51 2.15 13.86
C PHE A 46 2.68 0.96 13.39
N LYS A 47 2.69 0.67 12.08
CA LYS A 47 2.03 -0.50 11.50
C LYS A 47 2.75 -0.93 10.22
N ASN A 48 2.70 -2.21 9.89
CA ASN A 48 3.29 -2.71 8.64
C ASN A 48 2.57 -2.06 7.44
N GLN A 49 3.33 -1.69 6.42
CA GLN A 49 2.79 -1.02 5.23
C GLN A 49 1.83 -1.91 4.42
N VAL A 50 2.05 -3.22 4.41
CA VAL A 50 1.15 -4.19 3.76
C VAL A 50 -0.24 -4.18 4.41
N ASP A 51 -0.30 -3.93 5.71
CA ASP A 51 -1.56 -3.89 6.47
C ASP A 51 -2.23 -2.50 6.44
N THR A 52 -1.66 -1.54 5.68
CA THR A 52 -2.09 -0.13 5.68
C THR A 52 -2.09 0.52 4.29
N ILE A 53 -2.43 -0.29 3.28
CA ILE A 53 -2.42 0.10 1.85
C ILE A 53 -3.30 1.33 1.57
N LEU A 54 -4.35 1.59 2.36
CA LEU A 54 -5.32 2.67 2.11
C LEU A 54 -5.30 3.79 3.16
N SER A 55 -4.67 3.54 4.31
CA SER A 55 -4.53 4.49 5.40
C SER A 55 -3.31 5.40 5.21
N THR A 56 -2.37 5.02 4.35
CA THR A 56 -1.12 5.76 4.14
C THR A 56 -1.00 6.30 2.72
N LYS A 57 -0.31 7.44 2.57
CA LYS A 57 -0.05 8.05 1.27
C LYS A 57 1.46 8.11 1.04
N GLY A 58 1.85 8.10 -0.23
CA GLY A 58 3.25 8.29 -0.61
C GLY A 58 3.76 9.70 -0.32
N TRP A 59 2.86 10.67 -0.15
CA TRP A 59 3.15 11.99 0.39
C TRP A 59 1.86 12.67 0.90
N GLY A 60 2.03 13.76 1.64
CA GLY A 60 0.98 14.74 1.92
C GLY A 60 -0.09 14.27 2.92
N MET A 61 -1.20 15.00 2.97
CA MET A 61 -2.20 14.80 4.02
C MET A 61 -3.12 13.58 3.78
N ALA A 62 -3.25 12.73 4.80
CA ALA A 62 -4.23 11.66 4.92
C ALA A 62 -4.98 11.79 6.26
N ILE A 63 -6.24 12.22 6.22
CA ILE A 63 -7.12 12.44 7.39
C ILE A 63 -6.48 13.32 8.46
N THR A 64 -5.72 12.75 9.39
CA THR A 64 -5.03 13.43 10.51
C THR A 64 -3.51 13.24 10.51
N VAL A 65 -2.92 12.61 9.49
CA VAL A 65 -1.47 12.41 9.37
C VAL A 65 -0.99 13.07 8.08
N TRP A 66 0.09 13.86 8.17
CA TRP A 66 0.82 14.33 6.99
C TRP A 66 2.00 13.39 6.74
N TRP A 67 2.06 12.77 5.56
CA TRP A 67 3.09 11.82 5.20
C TRP A 67 4.25 12.51 4.50
N GLY A 68 5.48 12.20 4.94
CA GLY A 68 6.70 12.55 4.21
C GLY A 68 6.75 11.84 2.86
N CYS A 69 7.52 12.39 1.92
CA CYS A 69 7.61 11.84 0.58
C CYS A 69 8.38 10.51 0.57
N ASP A 70 7.67 9.45 0.20
CA ASP A 70 8.20 8.10 0.06
C ASP A 70 7.66 7.39 -1.20
N MET A 71 7.67 8.10 -2.32
CA MET A 71 7.21 7.52 -3.59
C MET A 71 8.01 6.27 -4.02
N LYS A 72 9.29 6.17 -3.62
CA LYS A 72 10.17 5.08 -4.07
C LYS A 72 9.82 3.73 -3.44
N ARG A 73 9.21 3.71 -2.25
CA ARG A 73 8.78 2.48 -1.56
C ARG A 73 7.33 2.09 -1.84
N GLN A 74 6.57 2.95 -2.50
CA GLN A 74 5.19 2.64 -2.88
C GLN A 74 5.08 1.79 -4.15
N PHE A 75 6.19 1.52 -4.84
CA PHE A 75 6.16 0.68 -6.03
C PHE A 75 6.01 -0.82 -5.65
N PRO A 76 4.99 -1.52 -6.19
CA PRO A 76 4.67 -2.92 -5.86
C PRO A 76 5.79 -3.93 -6.09
N SER A 77 6.82 -3.55 -6.85
CA SER A 77 7.98 -4.38 -7.18
C SER A 77 8.95 -4.57 -6.02
N THR A 78 8.78 -3.86 -4.90
CA THR A 78 9.65 -3.97 -3.72
C THR A 78 8.94 -4.75 -2.59
N LYS A 79 9.20 -6.06 -2.48
CA LYS A 79 8.76 -6.92 -1.38
C LYS A 79 9.55 -6.64 -0.10
N THR A 80 9.37 -5.46 0.46
CA THR A 80 10.18 -5.00 1.58
C THR A 80 9.27 -4.66 2.75
N ASN A 81 9.62 -5.19 3.92
CA ASN A 81 8.91 -5.04 5.19
C ASN A 81 9.02 -3.60 5.73
N PHE A 82 8.44 -2.65 5.01
CA PHE A 82 8.38 -1.27 5.44
C PHE A 82 7.29 -1.08 6.48
N TYR A 83 7.54 -0.15 7.39
CA TYR A 83 6.57 0.22 8.41
C TYR A 83 6.22 1.69 8.26
N ASN A 84 4.93 1.97 8.35
CA ASN A 84 4.39 3.29 8.48
C ASN A 84 4.48 3.71 9.95
N VAL A 85 5.06 4.88 10.21
CA VAL A 85 5.19 5.47 11.54
C VAL A 85 4.50 6.84 11.53
N ALA A 86 3.68 7.13 12.53
CA ALA A 86 3.14 8.46 12.75
C ALA A 86 3.45 8.96 14.17
N LEU A 87 3.90 10.19 14.26
CA LEU A 87 4.23 10.84 15.52
C LEU A 87 3.15 11.82 15.93
N ASP A 88 2.68 11.67 17.15
CA ASP A 88 1.92 12.71 17.84
C ASP A 88 2.88 13.66 18.53
N CYS A 89 2.89 14.92 18.09
CA CYS A 89 3.71 15.98 18.68
C CYS A 89 2.86 17.01 19.45
N GLY A 90 1.63 16.66 19.83
CA GLY A 90 0.67 17.55 20.47
C GLY A 90 -0.09 18.47 19.51
N THR A 91 0.11 18.29 18.21
CA THR A 91 -0.61 19.01 17.15
C THR A 91 -1.76 18.17 16.59
N PHE A 92 -2.76 18.81 16.01
CA PHE A 92 -3.88 18.12 15.35
C PHE A 92 -3.40 17.20 14.21
N ILE A 93 -2.45 17.69 13.42
CA ILE A 93 -1.82 16.93 12.34
C ILE A 93 -0.62 16.17 12.90
N LYS A 94 -0.65 14.85 12.77
CA LYS A 94 0.45 13.93 13.10
C LYS A 94 1.48 13.90 11.98
N GLN A 95 2.73 13.61 12.32
CA GLN A 95 3.82 13.59 11.35
C GLN A 95 4.14 12.14 10.95
N GLY A 96 3.82 11.78 9.72
CA GLY A 96 3.92 10.43 9.18
C GLY A 96 5.16 10.23 8.30
N PHE A 97 5.77 9.06 8.36
CA PHE A 97 6.88 8.65 7.50
C PHE A 97 7.00 7.13 7.49
N THR A 98 7.91 6.61 6.66
CA THR A 98 8.17 5.18 6.54
C THR A 98 9.57 4.82 7.02
N VAL A 99 9.72 3.60 7.52
CA VAL A 99 10.98 3.05 8.02
C VAL A 99 11.23 1.66 7.45
N VAL A 100 12.49 1.34 7.13
CA VAL A 100 12.89 -0.03 6.72
C VAL A 100 12.82 -1.03 7.86
N ASP A 101 13.37 -0.67 9.02
CA ASP A 101 13.48 -1.56 10.17
C ASP A 101 12.91 -0.85 11.39
N VAL A 102 11.63 -1.08 11.64
CA VAL A 102 10.92 -0.46 12.77
C VAL A 102 11.50 -0.90 14.11
N HIS A 103 11.99 -2.14 14.22
CA HIS A 103 12.53 -2.63 15.49
C HIS A 103 13.85 -1.93 15.83
N LYS A 104 14.74 -1.76 14.84
CA LYS A 104 15.98 -0.99 15.01
C LYS A 104 15.69 0.48 15.30
N PHE A 105 14.72 1.08 14.60
CA PHE A 105 14.29 2.45 14.84
C PHE A 105 13.75 2.64 16.27
N LEU A 106 12.78 1.82 16.69
CA LEU A 106 12.18 1.90 18.03
C LEU A 106 13.20 1.60 19.13
N LYS A 107 14.12 0.64 18.93
CA LYS A 107 15.20 0.35 19.87
C LYS A 107 16.12 1.55 20.07
N ALA A 108 16.40 2.31 19.02
CA ALA A 108 17.20 3.53 19.09
C ALA A 108 16.44 4.72 19.70
N LEU A 109 15.13 4.83 19.46
CA LEU A 109 14.29 5.94 19.93
C LEU A 109 13.85 5.77 21.39
N ARG A 110 13.59 4.55 21.85
CA ARG A 110 13.10 4.23 23.20
C ARG A 110 13.90 4.85 24.35
N PRO A 111 15.25 4.88 24.35
CA PRO A 111 15.98 5.51 25.46
C PRO A 111 15.91 7.05 25.44
N LEU A 112 15.37 7.67 24.39
CA LEU A 112 15.36 9.12 24.22
C LEU A 112 14.01 9.77 24.60
N THR A 113 12.95 8.98 24.72
CA THR A 113 11.59 9.47 25.01
C THR A 113 10.81 8.48 25.87
N ASN A 114 9.93 9.01 26.73
CA ASN A 114 8.97 8.24 27.51
C ASN A 114 7.63 8.06 26.78
N ALA A 115 7.54 8.49 25.52
CA ALA A 115 6.32 8.38 24.74
C ALA A 115 5.86 6.92 24.61
N PRO A 116 4.57 6.62 24.83
CA PRO A 116 4.00 5.32 24.49
C PRO A 116 4.22 5.01 23.00
N MET A 117 4.43 3.72 22.73
CA MET A 117 4.62 3.16 21.40
C MET A 117 3.49 2.17 21.14
N GLU A 118 2.65 2.45 20.15
CA GLU A 118 1.45 1.69 19.83
C GLU A 118 1.55 1.12 18.41
N ASN A 119 1.23 -0.17 18.27
CA ASN A 119 1.28 -0.88 16.99
C ASN A 119 0.00 -0.69 16.15
N ARG A 120 -0.75 0.38 16.40
CA ARG A 120 -2.07 0.65 15.82
C ARG A 120 -2.26 2.15 15.61
N PHE A 121 -2.82 2.56 14.48
CA PHE A 121 -3.21 3.96 14.28
C PHE A 121 -4.55 4.25 14.99
N PRO A 122 -4.79 5.49 15.47
CA PRO A 122 -6.05 5.85 16.11
C PRO A 122 -7.25 5.63 15.18
N ASN A 123 -8.40 5.28 15.79
CA ASN A 123 -9.66 4.76 15.20
C ASN A 123 -10.14 5.33 13.85
N ALA A 124 -9.76 6.55 13.48
CA ALA A 124 -10.11 7.13 12.17
C ALA A 124 -9.48 6.38 10.98
N PHE A 125 -8.32 5.75 11.17
CA PHE A 125 -7.68 4.92 10.13
C PHE A 125 -8.33 3.54 10.03
N GLU A 126 -8.68 2.96 11.18
CA GLU A 126 -9.16 1.60 11.27
C GLU A 126 -10.57 1.39 10.69
N LYS A 127 -11.45 2.39 10.82
CA LYS A 127 -12.76 2.35 10.15
C LYS A 127 -12.62 2.22 8.63
N ARG A 128 -11.62 2.87 8.03
CA ARG A 128 -11.39 2.85 6.58
C ARG A 128 -10.81 1.53 6.12
N ASP A 129 -9.85 0.98 6.87
CA ASP A 129 -9.28 -0.34 6.57
C ASP A 129 -10.36 -1.44 6.63
N LYS A 130 -11.22 -1.43 7.66
CA LYS A 130 -12.36 -2.38 7.78
C LYS A 130 -13.39 -2.23 6.67
N LEU A 131 -13.74 -1.00 6.28
CA LEU A 131 -14.69 -0.76 5.20
C LEU A 131 -14.17 -1.31 3.87
N VAL A 132 -12.88 -1.20 3.59
CA VAL A 132 -12.31 -1.68 2.34
C VAL A 132 -12.00 -3.19 2.35
N GLU A 133 -11.67 -3.80 3.50
CA GLU A 133 -11.65 -5.26 3.60
C GLU A 133 -13.02 -5.85 3.25
N VAL A 134 -14.09 -5.26 3.77
CA VAL A 134 -15.46 -5.64 3.40
C VAL A 134 -15.73 -5.41 1.91
N GLU A 135 -15.31 -4.28 1.32
CA GLU A 135 -15.48 -4.05 -0.13
C GLU A 135 -14.67 -5.03 -0.99
N LYS A 136 -13.47 -5.44 -0.56
CA LYS A 136 -12.65 -6.44 -1.24
C LYS A 136 -13.29 -7.81 -1.21
N GLU A 137 -13.73 -8.27 -0.04
CA GLU A 137 -14.46 -9.54 0.11
C GLU A 137 -15.71 -9.55 -0.77
N VAL A 138 -16.50 -8.46 -0.75
CA VAL A 138 -17.68 -8.30 -1.61
C VAL A 138 -17.32 -8.31 -3.10
N SER A 139 -16.18 -7.74 -3.48
CA SER A 139 -15.72 -7.73 -4.88
C SER A 139 -15.24 -9.11 -5.35
N GLU A 140 -14.51 -9.85 -4.51
CA GLU A 140 -14.03 -11.21 -4.81
C GLU A 140 -15.22 -12.21 -4.87
N GLU A 141 -16.21 -12.05 -4.00
CA GLU A 141 -17.42 -12.86 -4.02
C GLU A 141 -18.28 -12.62 -5.28
N LYS A 142 -18.32 -11.37 -5.79
CA LYS A 142 -18.98 -11.03 -7.06
C LYS A 142 -18.25 -11.61 -8.28
N ILE A 143 -16.92 -11.64 -8.26
CA ILE A 143 -16.13 -12.25 -9.34
C ILE A 143 -16.38 -13.76 -9.38
N ASN A 144 -16.32 -14.45 -8.24
CA ASN A 144 -16.61 -15.89 -8.17
C ASN A 144 -18.03 -16.24 -8.65
N LYS A 145 -19.06 -15.46 -8.27
CA LYS A 145 -20.43 -15.69 -8.75
C LYS A 145 -20.60 -15.48 -10.26
N ASN A 146 -19.83 -14.56 -10.85
CA ASN A 146 -19.84 -14.36 -12.30
C ASN A 146 -19.15 -15.50 -13.04
N ASP A 147 -18.07 -16.06 -12.49
CA ASP A 147 -17.38 -17.21 -13.07
C ASP A 147 -18.23 -18.49 -12.99
N GLU A 148 -18.97 -18.71 -11.90
CA GLU A 148 -19.93 -19.82 -11.79
C GLU A 148 -21.10 -19.69 -12.78
N ASN A 149 -21.64 -18.48 -12.95
CA ASN A 149 -22.68 -18.23 -13.97
C ASN A 149 -22.16 -18.44 -15.39
N PHE A 150 -20.92 -18.03 -15.68
CA PHE A 150 -20.31 -18.24 -17.01
C PHE A 150 -20.03 -19.72 -17.29
N LYS A 151 -19.69 -20.50 -16.25
CA LYS A 151 -19.52 -21.95 -16.34
C LYS A 151 -20.85 -22.67 -16.57
N SER A 152 -21.89 -22.30 -15.83
CA SER A 152 -23.26 -22.82 -16.03
C SER A 152 -23.79 -22.52 -17.44
N MET A 153 -23.48 -21.35 -18.02
CA MET A 153 -23.93 -21.00 -19.38
C MET A 153 -23.21 -21.82 -20.47
N LYS A 154 -21.95 -22.20 -20.26
CA LYS A 154 -21.22 -23.12 -21.16
C LYS A 154 -21.78 -24.53 -21.11
N ASP A 155 -22.14 -25.01 -19.92
CA ASP A 155 -22.75 -26.34 -19.76
C ASP A 155 -24.13 -26.43 -20.43
N VAL A 156 -24.85 -25.31 -20.61
CA VAL A 156 -26.10 -25.24 -21.38
C VAL A 156 -25.87 -25.19 -22.89
N LEU A 157 -24.77 -24.58 -23.34
CA LEU A 157 -24.43 -24.47 -24.77
C LEU A 157 -23.90 -25.78 -25.37
N ASP A 158 -23.33 -26.67 -24.54
CA ASP A 158 -22.91 -28.02 -24.96
C ASP A 158 -24.07 -29.03 -25.10
N ILE A 159 -25.33 -28.59 -24.90
CA ILE A 159 -26.54 -29.44 -25.09
C ILE A 159 -27.18 -29.24 -26.48
N CYS A 160 -26.71 -28.26 -27.26
CA CYS A 160 -27.18 -28.10 -28.63
C CYS A 160 -26.35 -28.97 -29.58
N GLU A 161 -26.78 -30.23 -29.78
CA GLU A 161 -26.30 -31.01 -30.91
C GLU A 161 -26.47 -30.20 -32.22
N PRO A 162 -25.45 -30.12 -33.08
CA PRO A 162 -25.56 -29.42 -34.34
C PRO A 162 -26.65 -30.10 -35.20
N PRO A 163 -27.49 -29.34 -35.91
CA PRO A 163 -28.51 -29.93 -36.76
C PRO A 163 -27.84 -30.82 -37.83
N PRO A 164 -28.45 -31.98 -38.17
CA PRO A 164 -27.87 -32.92 -39.11
C PRO A 164 -27.61 -32.26 -40.46
N SER A 165 -26.38 -32.41 -40.96
CA SER A 165 -25.95 -31.84 -42.23
C SER A 165 -26.75 -32.43 -43.40
N TYR A 166 -27.33 -31.56 -44.21
CA TYR A 166 -27.94 -31.93 -45.48
C TYR A 166 -26.85 -32.29 -46.51
N ASP A 167 -26.53 -33.57 -46.62
CA ASP A 167 -25.85 -34.11 -47.80
C ASP A 167 -26.87 -34.33 -48.92
N LYS A 168 -26.80 -33.55 -50.01
CA LYS A 168 -27.24 -34.01 -51.34
C LYS A 168 -26.37 -33.47 -52.47
N ALA A 169 -25.87 -34.46 -53.21
CA ALA A 169 -25.14 -34.46 -54.46
C ALA A 169 -25.73 -33.62 -55.61
N VAL A 170 -24.83 -33.02 -56.40
CA VAL A 170 -24.83 -32.99 -57.88
C VAL A 170 -23.34 -32.93 -58.26
N GLY A 171 -22.72 -33.84 -59.00
CA GLY A 171 -23.11 -34.39 -60.29
C GLY A 171 -22.11 -33.89 -61.34
N SER A 172 -21.09 -34.71 -61.59
CA SER A 172 -20.04 -34.62 -62.61
C SER A 172 -20.47 -34.06 -63.98
N SER A 173 -19.65 -33.21 -64.61
CA SER A 173 -19.26 -33.41 -66.03
C SER A 173 -18.13 -32.49 -66.53
N SER A 174 -17.04 -33.14 -66.95
CA SER A 174 -16.39 -32.99 -68.26
C SER A 174 -15.47 -31.80 -68.61
N LYS A 175 -14.20 -32.20 -68.83
CA LYS A 175 -13.37 -32.02 -70.04
C LYS A 175 -12.48 -30.77 -70.17
N ASN A 176 -11.18 -31.05 -70.02
CA ASN A 176 -10.05 -30.66 -70.87
C ASN A 176 -10.41 -29.87 -72.15
N ILE A 177 -9.66 -28.79 -72.41
CA ILE A 177 -8.95 -28.55 -73.67
C ILE A 177 -7.78 -27.57 -73.42
N PHE A 178 -6.62 -28.02 -73.92
CA PHE A 178 -5.34 -27.42 -74.27
C PHE A 178 -5.02 -25.91 -74.18
N SER A 179 -3.74 -25.74 -73.82
CA SER A 179 -2.71 -24.75 -74.20
C SER A 179 -2.57 -23.45 -73.40
#